data_AF-A0A842KZR2-F1
#
_entry.id   AF-A0A842KZR2-F1
#
_cell.length_a   1.000
_cell.length_b   1.000
_cell.length_c   1.000
_cell.angle_alpha   90.00
_cell.angle_beta   90.00
_cell.angle_gamma   90.00
#
_symmetry.space_group_name_H-M   'P 1'
#
loop_
_entity.id
_entity.type
_entity.pdbx_description
1 polymer ?
#
loop_
_entity_poly.entity_id
_entity_poly.type
_entity_poly.pdbx_seq_one_letter_code
_entity_poly.pdbx_strand_id
1 'polypeptide(L)'
;MYVQKYEEKLQNDDRAFIGYLFNNAYVVQISTKSLPYAIQLFNVLNTRGLPLTTADILKAVNLGVIDEEKRERWAKRWREIENTIGREEIERVIEFIRTLKLKTKARASIYEEYEKHIFGKKLEKGEKFVEYLEKISDIYRRLVLEPDDFEIQNKYKNLAKLMRDHIPFDDWIPPLIAFYEKFYNQDRGHDLLLDFLVNLEKKVIIEWITGLSPTKRIESLNNVIKIIEEKNEPRMVIEEIKNTSLEHKEKFERQINSKEFYHESFAKYILLRVDLDRWDHENFPGYEGIITIEHVLPQEPAEESEWCKNFTEDERNEWTNKIGNLILLSRRKNSRARNFDFKRKKEAYFFRDGVPPFRITQELEEYEEWSLSVLKSRQEKLVKEIIKIYFGT
;
A
#
# COMPACT_ATOMS: atom_id res chain seq x y z
N MET A 1 -37.44 8.01 17.38
CA MET A 1 -37.83 8.91 16.26
C MET A 1 -38.95 8.33 15.39
N TYR A 2 -38.86 7.10 14.89
CA TYR A 2 -39.94 6.50 14.07
C TYR A 2 -41.16 6.04 14.89
N VAL A 3 -40.95 5.54 16.13
CA VAL A 3 -42.04 5.14 17.05
C VAL A 3 -42.90 6.34 17.47
N GLN A 4 -42.27 7.45 17.86
CA GLN A 4 -43.00 8.70 18.16
C GLN A 4 -43.79 9.23 16.95
N LYS A 5 -43.25 9.15 15.73
CA LYS A 5 -43.99 9.53 14.51
C LYS A 5 -45.18 8.60 14.21
N TYR A 6 -45.08 7.32 14.58
CA TYR A 6 -46.18 6.36 14.48
C TYR A 6 -47.30 6.75 15.46
N GLU A 7 -46.95 6.97 16.73
CA GLU A 7 -47.91 7.34 17.79
C GLU A 7 -48.56 8.73 17.56
N GLU A 8 -47.84 9.70 16.99
CA GLU A 8 -48.38 11.04 16.68
C GLU A 8 -49.36 11.06 15.50
N LYS A 9 -49.11 10.24 14.46
CA LYS A 9 -49.91 10.25 13.22
C LYS A 9 -51.00 9.18 13.16
N LEU A 10 -50.82 8.07 13.88
CA LEU A 10 -51.74 6.94 13.89
C LEU A 10 -52.26 6.79 15.32
N GLN A 11 -53.16 7.69 15.70
CA GLN A 11 -53.86 7.62 16.97
C GLN A 11 -54.78 6.39 16.96
N ASN A 12 -54.32 5.29 17.55
CA ASN A 12 -55.11 4.11 17.94
C ASN A 12 -55.90 3.35 16.84
N ASP A 13 -55.72 3.65 15.55
CA ASP A 13 -56.36 2.90 14.47
C ASP A 13 -55.33 2.09 13.66
N ASP A 14 -54.81 1.03 14.29
CA ASP A 14 -53.95 0.05 13.65
C ASP A 14 -54.61 -0.56 12.41
N ARG A 15 -55.95 -0.59 12.32
CA ARG A 15 -56.66 -1.19 11.18
C ARG A 15 -56.58 -0.32 9.93
N ALA A 16 -56.67 1.00 10.08
CA ALA A 16 -56.48 1.92 8.96
C ALA A 16 -55.04 1.86 8.42
N PHE A 17 -54.04 1.75 9.30
CA PHE A 17 -52.64 1.60 8.89
C PHE A 17 -52.35 0.25 8.24
N ILE A 18 -52.82 -0.85 8.83
CA ILE A 18 -52.73 -2.19 8.25
C ILE A 18 -53.42 -2.20 6.89
N GLY A 19 -54.64 -1.65 6.79
CA GLY A 19 -55.37 -1.51 5.53
C GLY A 19 -54.59 -0.70 4.50
N TYR A 20 -53.91 0.37 4.91
CA TYR A 20 -53.05 1.14 4.02
C TYR A 20 -51.84 0.32 3.54
N LEU A 21 -51.15 -0.40 4.45
CA LEU A 21 -50.00 -1.23 4.12
C LEU A 21 -50.35 -2.32 3.10
N PHE A 22 -51.47 -3.02 3.28
CA PHE A 22 -51.89 -4.09 2.38
C PHE A 22 -52.43 -3.59 1.04
N ASN A 23 -53.04 -2.40 0.99
CA ASN A 23 -53.67 -1.90 -0.24
C ASN A 23 -52.79 -0.92 -1.03
N ASN A 24 -51.83 -0.24 -0.39
CA ASN A 24 -51.06 0.85 -0.99
C ASN A 24 -49.53 0.68 -0.89
N ALA A 25 -49.02 -0.32 -0.16
CA ALA A 25 -47.60 -0.67 -0.18
C ALA A 25 -47.37 -1.90 -1.05
N TYR A 26 -46.48 -1.76 -2.04
CA TYR A 26 -46.10 -2.84 -2.94
C TYR A 26 -44.69 -3.33 -2.60
N VAL A 27 -44.57 -4.62 -2.32
CA VAL A 27 -43.27 -5.28 -2.20
C VAL A 27 -42.92 -5.87 -3.57
N VAL A 28 -41.87 -5.35 -4.19
CA VAL A 28 -41.32 -5.94 -5.42
C VAL A 28 -40.32 -7.01 -5.03
N GLN A 29 -40.71 -8.27 -5.18
CA GLN A 29 -39.82 -9.41 -4.97
C GLN A 29 -39.19 -9.82 -6.29
N ILE A 30 -37.86 -9.86 -6.34
CA ILE A 30 -37.11 -10.41 -7.47
C ILE A 30 -36.44 -11.69 -6.99
N SER A 31 -36.84 -12.83 -7.56
CA SER A 31 -36.28 -14.14 -7.24
C SER A 31 -35.38 -14.62 -8.37
N THR A 32 -34.16 -15.06 -8.04
CA THR A 32 -33.26 -15.76 -8.96
C THR A 32 -32.67 -16.98 -8.27
N LYS A 33 -32.28 -17.98 -9.07
CA LYS A 33 -31.62 -19.21 -8.60
C LYS A 33 -30.11 -19.04 -8.38
N SER A 34 -29.53 -17.93 -8.85
CA SER A 34 -28.10 -17.64 -8.77
C SER A 34 -27.86 -16.43 -7.88
N LEU A 35 -27.21 -16.64 -6.73
CA LEU A 35 -26.82 -15.55 -5.82
C LEU A 35 -25.89 -14.52 -6.51
N PRO A 36 -24.88 -14.93 -7.33
CA PRO A 36 -24.12 -13.98 -8.15
C PRO A 36 -25.00 -13.09 -9.06
N TYR A 37 -26.02 -13.66 -9.68
CA TYR A 37 -26.97 -12.89 -10.51
C TYR A 37 -27.87 -11.99 -9.65
N ALA A 38 -28.24 -12.43 -8.44
CA ALA A 38 -29.01 -11.62 -7.49
C ALA A 38 -28.22 -10.38 -7.05
N ILE A 39 -26.94 -10.55 -6.76
CA ILE A 39 -26.01 -9.47 -6.41
C ILE A 39 -25.86 -8.49 -7.56
N GLN A 40 -25.65 -8.99 -8.79
CA GLN A 40 -25.54 -8.15 -9.98
C GLN A 40 -26.84 -7.36 -10.21
N LEU A 41 -28.01 -8.01 -10.11
CA LEU A 41 -29.31 -7.35 -10.20
C LEU A 41 -29.47 -6.27 -9.12
N PHE A 42 -29.12 -6.58 -7.86
CA PHE A 42 -29.18 -5.62 -6.77
C PHE A 42 -28.31 -4.39 -7.06
N ASN A 43 -27.06 -4.59 -7.48
CA ASN A 43 -26.15 -3.49 -7.81
C ASN A 43 -26.60 -2.65 -9.01
N VAL A 44 -27.22 -3.28 -10.03
CA VAL A 44 -27.81 -2.56 -11.18
C VAL A 44 -29.05 -1.76 -10.77
N LEU A 45 -29.89 -2.31 -9.89
CA LEU A 45 -31.09 -1.63 -9.41
C LEU A 45 -30.76 -0.53 -8.40
N ASN A 46 -29.69 -0.70 -7.62
CA ASN A 46 -29.26 0.23 -6.57
C ASN A 46 -28.37 1.37 -7.11
N THR A 47 -28.73 1.97 -8.24
CA THR A 47 -27.95 3.03 -8.92
C THR A 47 -27.78 4.32 -8.12
N ARG A 48 -28.53 4.52 -7.04
CA ARG A 48 -28.45 5.69 -6.14
C ARG A 48 -27.96 5.36 -4.72
N GLY A 49 -27.74 4.08 -4.42
CA GLY A 49 -27.24 3.61 -3.12
C GLY A 49 -25.83 3.03 -3.21
N LEU A 50 -25.26 2.64 -2.07
CA LEU A 50 -23.96 1.98 -2.05
C LEU A 50 -24.09 0.55 -2.63
N PRO A 51 -23.21 0.14 -3.56
CA PRO A 51 -23.21 -1.24 -4.05
C PRO A 51 -22.90 -2.20 -2.90
N LEU A 52 -23.42 -3.44 -2.99
CA LEU A 52 -23.02 -4.51 -2.09
C LEU A 52 -21.56 -4.86 -2.35
N THR A 53 -20.73 -4.75 -1.30
CA THR A 53 -19.34 -5.18 -1.34
C THR A 53 -19.24 -6.69 -1.23
N THR A 54 -18.09 -7.26 -1.63
CA THR A 54 -17.81 -8.68 -1.38
C THR A 54 -17.84 -8.97 0.13
N ALA A 55 -17.40 -8.01 0.95
CA ALA A 55 -17.47 -8.11 2.41
C ALA A 55 -18.91 -8.25 2.92
N ASP A 56 -19.86 -7.45 2.42
CA ASP A 56 -21.26 -7.52 2.83
C ASP A 56 -21.88 -8.89 2.49
N ILE A 57 -21.54 -9.43 1.31
CA ILE A 57 -22.03 -10.73 0.85
C ILE A 57 -21.45 -11.85 1.73
N LEU A 58 -20.13 -11.83 1.98
CA LEU A 58 -19.48 -12.82 2.83
C LEU A 58 -19.97 -12.73 4.28
N LYS A 59 -20.23 -11.52 4.80
CA LYS A 59 -20.87 -11.32 6.11
C LYS A 59 -22.22 -12.02 6.16
N ALA A 60 -23.11 -11.75 5.21
CA ALA A 60 -24.44 -12.35 5.16
C ALA A 60 -24.39 -13.89 5.06
N VAL A 61 -23.53 -14.43 4.17
CA VAL A 61 -23.38 -15.87 3.98
C VAL A 61 -22.84 -16.56 5.23
N ASN A 62 -21.85 -15.98 5.91
CA ASN A 62 -21.29 -16.57 7.12
C ASN A 62 -22.24 -16.43 8.31
N LEU A 63 -22.91 -15.29 8.51
CA LEU A 63 -23.91 -15.14 9.57
C LEU A 63 -25.16 -16.03 9.35
N GLY A 64 -25.49 -16.30 8.09
CA GLY A 64 -26.64 -17.14 7.72
C GLY A 64 -26.49 -18.61 8.11
N VAL A 65 -25.26 -19.13 8.22
CA VAL A 65 -24.99 -20.51 8.66
C VAL A 65 -24.77 -20.65 10.17
N ILE A 66 -24.69 -19.53 10.89
CA ILE A 66 -24.53 -19.52 12.35
C ILE A 66 -25.90 -19.67 13.00
N ASP A 67 -25.92 -20.45 14.10
CA ASP A 67 -27.09 -20.64 14.95
C ASP A 67 -27.70 -19.30 15.37
N GLU A 68 -29.03 -19.22 15.37
CA GLU A 68 -29.76 -17.98 15.63
C GLU A 68 -29.37 -17.33 16.96
N GLU A 69 -29.19 -18.14 18.01
CA GLU A 69 -28.77 -17.70 19.35
C GLU A 69 -27.40 -17.00 19.37
N LYS A 70 -26.49 -17.36 18.46
CA LYS A 70 -25.13 -16.80 18.39
C LYS A 70 -25.00 -15.73 17.31
N ARG A 71 -25.95 -15.63 16.40
CA ARG A 71 -25.86 -14.76 15.21
C ARG A 71 -25.67 -13.29 15.59
N GLU A 72 -26.34 -12.82 16.64
CA GLU A 72 -26.19 -11.44 17.12
C GLU A 72 -24.77 -11.16 17.64
N ARG A 73 -24.19 -12.10 18.41
CA ARG A 73 -22.81 -12.00 18.90
C ARG A 73 -21.82 -11.89 17.74
N TRP A 74 -21.94 -12.77 16.75
CA TRP A 74 -21.03 -12.76 15.60
C TRP A 74 -21.25 -11.57 14.66
N ALA A 75 -22.49 -11.09 14.53
CA ALA A 75 -22.78 -9.84 13.82
C ALA A 75 -22.14 -8.63 14.51
N LYS A 76 -22.16 -8.61 15.85
CA LYS A 76 -21.44 -7.59 16.64
C LYS A 76 -19.94 -7.71 16.45
N ARG A 77 -19.38 -8.92 16.53
CA ARG A 77 -17.94 -9.15 16.31
C ARG A 77 -17.47 -8.68 14.94
N TRP A 78 -18.23 -8.98 13.90
CA TRP A 78 -17.95 -8.47 12.56
C TRP A 78 -17.93 -6.93 12.56
N ARG A 79 -18.95 -6.27 13.12
CA ARG A 79 -18.99 -4.79 13.22
C ARG A 79 -17.80 -4.20 13.99
N GLU A 80 -17.32 -4.88 15.03
CA GLU A 80 -16.11 -4.46 15.76
C GLU A 80 -14.88 -4.46 14.84
N ILE A 81 -14.75 -5.46 13.96
CA ILE A 81 -13.69 -5.48 12.93
C ILE A 81 -13.87 -4.29 11.98
N GLU A 82 -15.09 -4.03 11.48
CA GLU A 82 -15.37 -2.90 10.55
C GLU A 82 -15.03 -1.55 11.20
N ASN A 83 -15.32 -1.39 12.49
CA ASN A 83 -15.02 -0.18 13.22
C ASN A 83 -13.53 -0.02 13.53
N THR A 84 -12.79 -1.12 13.60
CA THR A 84 -11.37 -1.12 13.98
C THR A 84 -10.48 -0.78 12.80
N ILE A 85 -10.70 -1.41 11.63
CA ILE A 85 -9.84 -1.18 10.45
C ILE A 85 -10.52 -0.36 9.35
N GLY A 86 -11.84 -0.16 9.42
CA GLY A 86 -12.62 0.49 8.38
C GLY A 86 -13.20 -0.51 7.36
N ARG A 87 -14.33 -0.13 6.75
CA ARG A 87 -15.06 -1.00 5.82
C ARG A 87 -14.28 -1.30 4.53
N GLU A 88 -13.56 -0.30 4.01
CA GLU A 88 -12.73 -0.46 2.80
C GLU A 88 -11.57 -1.45 3.05
N GLU A 89 -10.95 -1.38 4.23
CA GLU A 89 -9.84 -2.27 4.59
C GLU A 89 -10.28 -3.72 4.78
N ILE A 90 -11.53 -3.98 5.17
CA ILE A 90 -12.06 -5.34 5.20
C ILE A 90 -12.09 -5.98 3.81
N GLU A 91 -12.42 -5.22 2.77
CA GLU A 91 -12.37 -5.76 1.40
C GLU A 91 -10.96 -6.22 1.05
N ARG A 92 -9.94 -5.41 1.40
CA ARG A 92 -8.54 -5.81 1.24
C ARG A 92 -8.18 -7.05 2.05
N VAL A 93 -8.60 -7.13 3.31
CA VAL A 93 -8.35 -8.31 4.16
C VAL A 93 -8.97 -9.58 3.57
N ILE A 94 -10.16 -9.49 2.99
CA ILE A 94 -10.81 -10.60 2.30
C ILE A 94 -9.99 -11.04 1.08
N GLU A 95 -9.42 -10.10 0.32
CA GLU A 95 -8.51 -10.41 -0.78
C GLU A 95 -7.19 -11.03 -0.29
N PHE A 96 -6.64 -10.55 0.83
CA PHE A 96 -5.45 -11.12 1.46
C PHE A 96 -5.69 -12.56 1.91
N ILE A 97 -6.80 -12.84 2.60
CA ILE A 97 -7.18 -14.20 3.00
C ILE A 97 -7.30 -15.12 1.78
N ARG A 98 -7.94 -14.63 0.72
CA ARG A 98 -8.04 -15.38 -0.54
C ARG A 98 -6.64 -15.73 -1.08
N THR A 99 -5.74 -14.76 -1.08
CA THR A 99 -4.36 -14.95 -1.56
C THR A 99 -3.58 -15.92 -0.68
N LEU A 100 -3.69 -15.81 0.64
CA LEU A 100 -3.10 -16.75 1.61
C LEU A 100 -3.58 -18.20 1.38
N LYS A 101 -4.88 -18.40 1.11
CA LYS A 101 -5.45 -19.76 0.94
C LYS A 101 -5.21 -20.35 -0.45
N LEU A 102 -5.28 -19.54 -1.51
CA LEU A 102 -5.24 -20.03 -2.89
C LEU A 102 -3.90 -19.83 -3.60
N LYS A 103 -3.05 -18.88 -3.17
CA LYS A 103 -1.69 -18.63 -3.69
C LYS A 103 -1.60 -18.59 -5.22
N THR A 104 -2.62 -18.00 -5.84
CA THR A 104 -2.83 -17.92 -7.29
C THR A 104 -3.41 -16.56 -7.65
N LYS A 105 -3.44 -16.20 -8.93
CA LYS A 105 -4.24 -15.05 -9.37
C LYS A 105 -5.73 -15.38 -9.31
N ALA A 106 -6.57 -14.39 -8.97
CA ALA A 106 -8.01 -14.52 -9.08
C ALA A 106 -8.43 -14.79 -10.53
N ARG A 107 -9.24 -15.81 -10.76
CA ARG A 107 -9.77 -16.24 -12.07
C ARG A 107 -11.27 -16.00 -12.21
N ALA A 108 -11.95 -15.69 -11.10
CA ALA A 108 -13.36 -15.41 -11.01
C ALA A 108 -13.60 -14.27 -10.02
N SER A 109 -14.87 -13.93 -9.76
CA SER A 109 -15.18 -12.99 -8.68
C SER A 109 -14.69 -13.53 -7.33
N ILE A 110 -14.28 -12.63 -6.43
CA ILE A 110 -13.75 -13.04 -5.11
C ILE A 110 -14.76 -13.92 -4.37
N TYR A 111 -16.05 -13.55 -4.39
CA TYR A 111 -17.12 -14.36 -3.80
C TYR A 111 -17.16 -15.79 -4.34
N GLU A 112 -17.10 -15.97 -5.67
CA GLU A 112 -17.12 -17.31 -6.29
C GLU A 112 -15.90 -18.14 -5.91
N GLU A 113 -14.73 -17.52 -5.76
CA GLU A 113 -13.53 -18.23 -5.31
C GLU A 113 -13.66 -18.69 -3.86
N TYR A 114 -14.26 -17.85 -3.01
CA TYR A 114 -14.61 -18.24 -1.65
C TYR A 114 -15.56 -19.44 -1.64
N GLU A 115 -16.63 -19.39 -2.43
CA GLU A 115 -17.63 -20.44 -2.49
C GLU A 115 -17.10 -21.76 -3.08
N LYS A 116 -16.35 -21.71 -4.19
CA LYS A 116 -15.91 -22.90 -4.94
C LYS A 116 -14.60 -23.50 -4.46
N HIS A 117 -13.70 -22.68 -3.90
CA HIS A 117 -12.31 -23.09 -3.65
C HIS A 117 -11.85 -22.94 -2.20
N ILE A 118 -12.48 -22.07 -1.39
CA ILE A 118 -12.05 -21.83 0.00
C ILE A 118 -12.98 -22.53 0.99
N PHE A 119 -14.28 -22.23 0.95
CA PHE A 119 -15.24 -22.77 1.91
C PHE A 119 -15.43 -24.28 1.72
N GLY A 120 -15.33 -25.04 2.82
CA GLY A 120 -15.42 -26.50 2.84
C GLY A 120 -14.16 -27.23 2.37
N LYS A 121 -13.11 -26.50 1.96
CA LYS A 121 -11.83 -27.07 1.50
C LYS A 121 -10.63 -26.56 2.30
N LYS A 122 -10.60 -25.25 2.56
CA LYS A 122 -9.49 -24.54 3.22
C LYS A 122 -9.93 -23.82 4.49
N LEU A 123 -11.18 -23.32 4.52
CA LEU A 123 -11.80 -22.68 5.68
C LEU A 123 -13.25 -23.17 5.82
N GLU A 124 -13.76 -23.15 7.03
CA GLU A 124 -15.18 -23.41 7.32
C GLU A 124 -15.96 -22.08 7.30
N LYS A 125 -17.22 -22.12 6.83
CA LYS A 125 -18.13 -20.98 6.90
C LYS A 125 -18.57 -20.74 8.35
N GLY A 126 -19.10 -19.55 8.61
CA GLY A 126 -19.66 -19.18 9.91
C GLY A 126 -18.60 -18.73 10.89
N GLU A 127 -18.69 -19.23 12.13
CA GLU A 127 -17.87 -18.77 13.27
C GLU A 127 -16.37 -18.75 12.93
N LYS A 128 -15.83 -19.87 12.44
CA LYS A 128 -14.40 -20.02 12.12
C LYS A 128 -13.88 -19.07 11.05
N PHE A 129 -14.72 -18.69 10.08
CA PHE A 129 -14.32 -17.69 9.09
C PHE A 129 -14.24 -16.31 9.72
N VAL A 130 -15.20 -15.93 10.57
CA VAL A 130 -15.19 -14.62 11.25
C VAL A 130 -14.01 -14.53 12.22
N GLU A 131 -13.68 -15.60 12.93
CA GLU A 131 -12.46 -15.69 13.76
C GLU A 131 -11.19 -15.50 12.94
N TYR A 132 -11.09 -16.16 11.78
CA TYR A 132 -9.94 -16.02 10.91
C TYR A 132 -9.85 -14.63 10.29
N LEU A 133 -10.98 -14.05 9.88
CA LEU A 133 -11.07 -12.68 9.39
C LEU A 133 -10.56 -11.69 10.42
N GLU A 134 -10.99 -11.84 11.67
CA GLU A 134 -10.52 -11.04 12.79
C GLU A 134 -9.01 -11.18 12.99
N LYS A 135 -8.50 -12.41 13.07
CA LYS A 135 -7.06 -12.67 13.23
C LYS A 135 -6.24 -11.94 12.16
N ILE A 136 -6.64 -12.06 10.90
CA ILE A 136 -5.89 -11.43 9.79
C ILE A 136 -6.05 -9.90 9.80
N SER A 137 -7.22 -9.39 10.16
CA SER A 137 -7.45 -7.95 10.35
C SER A 137 -6.55 -7.37 11.43
N ASP A 138 -6.39 -8.07 12.56
CA ASP A 138 -5.52 -7.66 13.66
C ASP A 138 -4.04 -7.67 13.26
N ILE A 139 -3.59 -8.70 12.54
CA ILE A 139 -2.22 -8.77 12.01
C ILE A 139 -1.99 -7.62 11.03
N TYR A 140 -2.90 -7.43 10.07
CA TYR A 140 -2.78 -6.37 9.08
C TYR A 140 -2.71 -4.98 9.71
N ARG A 141 -3.59 -4.70 10.69
CA ARG A 141 -3.58 -3.46 11.45
C ARG A 141 -2.24 -3.23 12.13
N ARG A 142 -1.75 -4.20 12.92
CA ARG A 142 -0.50 -4.09 13.68
C ARG A 142 0.73 -3.92 12.80
N LEU A 143 0.76 -4.60 11.65
CA LEU A 143 1.95 -4.62 10.80
C LEU A 143 2.00 -3.47 9.79
N VAL A 144 0.85 -2.94 9.38
CA VAL A 144 0.77 -2.03 8.23
C VAL A 144 -0.02 -0.75 8.52
N LEU A 145 -1.25 -0.83 9.05
CA LEU A 145 -2.07 0.37 9.26
C LEU A 145 -1.56 1.21 10.44
N GLU A 146 -1.30 0.55 11.55
CA GLU A 146 -0.96 1.16 12.84
C GLU A 146 0.31 0.52 13.45
N PRO A 147 1.46 0.52 12.74
CA PRO A 147 2.69 -0.08 13.25
C PRO A 147 3.29 0.68 14.44
N ASP A 148 2.80 1.88 14.75
CA ASP A 148 3.25 2.65 15.91
C ASP A 148 2.83 2.01 17.23
N ASP A 149 1.64 1.42 17.28
CA ASP A 149 1.08 0.73 18.45
C ASP A 149 1.71 -0.64 18.68
N PHE A 150 2.53 -1.09 17.73
CA PHE A 150 3.22 -2.35 17.80
C PHE A 150 4.62 -2.15 18.40
N GLU A 151 4.93 -2.90 19.46
CA GLU A 151 6.25 -2.91 20.11
C GLU A 151 7.30 -3.57 19.21
N ILE A 152 7.77 -2.83 18.21
CA ILE A 152 8.78 -3.26 17.25
C ILE A 152 9.77 -2.12 16.97
N GLN A 153 10.91 -2.45 16.39
CA GLN A 153 11.97 -1.49 16.02
C GLN A 153 11.42 -0.36 15.13
N ASN A 154 11.81 0.89 15.39
CA ASN A 154 11.40 2.05 14.59
C ASN A 154 11.74 1.90 13.10
N LYS A 155 12.83 1.19 12.79
CA LYS A 155 13.20 0.83 11.42
C LYS A 155 12.11 0.04 10.69
N TYR A 156 11.44 -0.89 11.37
CA TYR A 156 10.29 -1.60 10.82
C TYR A 156 9.15 -0.63 10.53
N LYS A 157 8.76 0.15 11.54
CA LYS A 157 7.62 1.08 11.46
C LYS A 157 7.77 2.06 10.30
N ASN A 158 8.95 2.66 10.17
CA ASN A 158 9.23 3.64 9.13
C ASN A 158 9.26 3.00 7.74
N LEU A 159 9.79 1.78 7.60
CA LEU A 159 9.80 1.05 6.34
C LEU A 159 8.39 0.59 5.94
N ALA A 160 7.61 0.04 6.86
CA ALA A 160 6.24 -0.39 6.60
C ALA A 160 5.34 0.77 6.16
N LYS A 161 5.44 1.93 6.83
CA LYS A 161 4.77 3.18 6.43
C LYS A 161 5.19 3.63 5.04
N LEU A 162 6.51 3.65 4.76
CA LEU A 162 7.02 4.01 3.44
C LEU A 162 6.43 3.09 2.34
N MET A 163 6.43 1.78 2.57
CA MET A 163 5.87 0.81 1.63
C MET A 163 4.37 1.01 1.42
N ARG A 164 3.60 1.14 2.51
CA ARG A 164 2.15 1.37 2.47
C ARG A 164 1.79 2.64 1.70
N ASP A 165 2.50 3.74 1.94
CA ASP A 165 2.10 5.06 1.45
C ASP A 165 2.62 5.35 0.02
N HIS A 166 3.64 4.60 -0.43
CA HIS A 166 4.34 4.92 -1.69
C HIS A 166 4.56 3.75 -2.66
N ILE A 167 4.18 2.52 -2.32
CA ILE A 167 4.06 1.42 -3.30
C ILE A 167 2.61 1.42 -3.81
N PRO A 168 2.38 1.44 -5.14
CA PRO A 168 1.03 1.59 -5.70
C PRO A 168 0.19 0.30 -5.68
N PHE A 169 0.67 -0.76 -5.05
CA PHE A 169 0.02 -2.07 -4.97
C PHE A 169 0.29 -2.72 -3.61
N ASP A 170 -0.57 -3.65 -3.20
CA ASP A 170 -0.62 -4.28 -1.88
C ASP A 170 -0.31 -5.79 -1.89
N ASP A 171 0.07 -6.35 -3.03
CA ASP A 171 0.41 -7.78 -3.18
C ASP A 171 1.54 -8.26 -2.24
N TRP A 172 2.31 -7.34 -1.66
CA TRP A 172 3.38 -7.62 -0.70
C TRP A 172 2.86 -7.88 0.72
N ILE A 173 1.62 -7.48 1.05
CA ILE A 173 1.04 -7.63 2.39
C ILE A 173 0.75 -9.11 2.74
N PRO A 174 0.16 -9.94 1.85
CA PRO A 174 -0.10 -11.35 2.17
C PRO A 174 1.16 -12.16 2.55
N PRO A 175 2.32 -12.05 1.86
CA PRO A 175 3.58 -12.64 2.33
C PRO A 175 3.99 -12.21 3.75
N LEU A 176 3.81 -10.93 4.09
CA LEU A 176 4.10 -10.40 5.43
C LEU A 176 3.18 -10.99 6.49
N ILE A 177 1.88 -11.07 6.20
CA ILE A 177 0.91 -11.70 7.08
C ILE A 177 1.23 -13.19 7.27
N ALA A 178 1.56 -13.90 6.19
CA ALA A 178 1.92 -15.32 6.25
C ALA A 178 3.15 -15.57 7.14
N PHE A 179 4.19 -14.74 7.00
CA PHE A 179 5.40 -14.85 7.81
C PHE A 179 5.09 -14.62 9.29
N TYR A 180 4.32 -13.57 9.60
CA TYR A 180 3.92 -13.27 10.97
C TYR A 180 3.05 -14.40 11.56
N GLU A 181 2.02 -14.84 10.83
CA GLU A 181 1.10 -15.88 11.28
C GLU A 181 1.83 -17.17 11.65
N LYS A 182 2.84 -17.55 10.86
CA LYS A 182 3.60 -18.79 11.07
C LYS A 182 4.69 -18.64 12.13
N PHE A 183 5.51 -17.59 12.04
CA PHE A 183 6.77 -17.54 12.79
C PHE A 183 6.78 -16.54 13.94
N TYR A 184 5.89 -15.55 14.03
CA TYR A 184 6.09 -14.46 14.98
C TYR A 184 6.27 -14.92 16.44
N ASN A 185 5.44 -15.87 16.88
CA ASN A 185 5.50 -16.46 18.23
C ASN A 185 6.35 -17.74 18.32
N GLN A 186 7.12 -18.09 17.28
CA GLN A 186 7.91 -19.33 17.19
C GLN A 186 9.34 -19.02 16.70
N ASP A 187 10.33 -19.84 17.04
CA ASP A 187 11.66 -19.86 16.40
C ASP A 187 12.34 -18.49 16.17
N ARG A 188 12.19 -17.57 17.13
CA ARG A 188 12.69 -16.18 17.05
C ARG A 188 12.13 -15.34 15.89
N GLY A 189 10.96 -15.69 15.34
CA GLY A 189 10.35 -14.95 14.24
C GLY A 189 10.02 -13.49 14.60
N HIS A 190 9.76 -13.19 15.87
CA HIS A 190 9.72 -11.81 16.39
C HIS A 190 10.99 -11.02 16.03
N ASP A 191 12.18 -11.58 16.33
CA ASP A 191 13.47 -10.92 16.10
C ASP A 191 13.78 -10.75 14.61
N LEU A 192 13.22 -11.63 13.79
CA LEU A 192 13.47 -11.70 12.34
C LEU A 192 12.40 -10.99 11.51
N LEU A 193 11.38 -10.40 12.13
CA LEU A 193 10.30 -9.73 11.40
C LEU A 193 10.80 -8.50 10.64
N LEU A 194 11.72 -7.72 11.21
CA LEU A 194 12.38 -6.64 10.48
C LEU A 194 13.20 -7.17 9.31
N ASP A 195 14.02 -8.20 9.54
CA ASP A 195 14.86 -8.79 8.50
C ASP A 195 14.00 -9.32 7.35
N PHE A 196 12.88 -9.96 7.67
CA PHE A 196 11.93 -10.40 6.66
C PHE A 196 11.33 -9.22 5.88
N LEU A 197 10.84 -8.17 6.55
CA LEU A 197 10.27 -7.00 5.88
C LEU A 197 11.29 -6.33 4.95
N VAL A 198 12.54 -6.15 5.39
CA VAL A 198 13.61 -5.55 4.58
C VAL A 198 13.87 -6.38 3.32
N ASN A 199 13.90 -7.70 3.42
CA ASN A 199 14.17 -8.56 2.24
C ASN A 199 12.95 -8.70 1.34
N LEU A 200 11.75 -8.66 1.90
CA LEU A 200 10.51 -8.59 1.14
C LEU A 200 10.43 -7.27 0.35
N GLU A 201 10.74 -6.12 0.98
CA GLU A 201 10.81 -4.82 0.33
C GLU A 201 11.80 -4.84 -0.84
N LYS A 202 13.03 -5.31 -0.61
CA LYS A 202 14.04 -5.44 -1.67
C LYS A 202 13.51 -6.22 -2.85
N LYS A 203 12.92 -7.40 -2.61
CA LYS A 203 12.36 -8.24 -3.68
C LYS A 203 11.28 -7.48 -4.46
N VAL A 204 10.32 -6.87 -3.76
CA VAL A 204 9.21 -6.13 -4.37
C VAL A 204 9.71 -4.99 -5.25
N ILE A 205 10.65 -4.19 -4.74
CA ILE A 205 11.16 -3.01 -5.44
C ILE A 205 12.09 -3.38 -6.59
N ILE A 206 12.93 -4.41 -6.42
CA ILE A 206 13.76 -4.94 -7.51
C ILE A 206 12.88 -5.43 -8.67
N GLU A 207 11.84 -6.20 -8.39
CA GLU A 207 10.91 -6.69 -9.41
C GLU A 207 10.10 -5.56 -10.07
N TRP A 208 9.71 -4.54 -9.30
CA TRP A 208 9.02 -3.37 -9.83
C TRP A 208 9.92 -2.56 -10.79
N ILE A 209 11.15 -2.25 -10.37
CA ILE A 209 12.11 -1.45 -11.16
C ILE A 209 12.58 -2.21 -12.39
N THR A 210 12.78 -3.52 -12.28
CA THR A 210 13.14 -4.35 -13.43
C THR A 210 11.95 -4.62 -14.36
N GLY A 211 10.79 -4.01 -14.13
CA GLY A 211 9.67 -4.02 -15.07
C GLY A 211 8.96 -5.37 -15.17
N LEU A 212 8.94 -6.17 -14.09
CA LEU A 212 8.07 -7.35 -14.05
C LEU A 212 6.61 -6.88 -14.11
N SER A 213 5.83 -7.58 -14.93
CA SER A 213 4.39 -7.30 -15.04
C SER A 213 3.71 -7.57 -13.69
N PRO A 214 2.58 -6.90 -13.38
CA PRO A 214 1.83 -7.16 -12.15
C PRO A 214 1.54 -8.64 -11.94
N THR A 215 1.16 -9.38 -13.00
CA THR A 215 0.93 -10.82 -12.93
C THR A 215 2.16 -11.60 -12.47
N LYS A 216 3.35 -11.34 -13.06
CA LYS A 216 4.58 -12.05 -12.67
C LYS A 216 5.01 -11.74 -11.24
N ARG A 217 4.84 -10.48 -10.81
CA ARG A 217 5.13 -10.08 -9.43
C ARG A 217 4.17 -10.75 -8.44
N ILE A 218 2.88 -10.84 -8.75
CA ILE A 218 1.89 -11.58 -7.94
C ILE A 218 2.28 -13.07 -7.85
N GLU A 219 2.70 -13.69 -8.94
CA GLU A 219 3.18 -15.09 -8.92
C GLU A 219 4.43 -15.25 -8.07
N SER A 220 5.37 -14.31 -8.16
CA SER A 220 6.59 -14.25 -7.35
C SER A 220 6.28 -14.13 -5.85
N LEU A 221 5.37 -13.23 -5.47
CA LEU A 221 4.95 -13.04 -4.08
C LEU A 221 4.11 -14.20 -3.55
N ASN A 222 3.28 -14.82 -4.39
CA ASN A 222 2.62 -16.09 -4.04
C ASN A 222 3.62 -17.21 -3.79
N ASN A 223 4.75 -17.24 -4.51
CA ASN A 223 5.81 -18.20 -4.26
C ASN A 223 6.48 -17.97 -2.90
N VAL A 224 6.63 -16.72 -2.45
CA VAL A 224 7.11 -16.42 -1.09
C VAL A 224 6.19 -17.04 -0.03
N ILE A 225 4.87 -16.95 -0.20
CA ILE A 225 3.91 -17.59 0.71
C ILE A 225 4.09 -19.12 0.74
N LYS A 226 4.32 -19.75 -0.43
CA LYS A 226 4.59 -21.20 -0.50
C LYS A 226 5.88 -21.57 0.24
N ILE A 227 6.96 -20.81 0.05
CA ILE A 227 8.23 -20.99 0.77
C ILE A 227 7.98 -20.88 2.28
N ILE A 228 7.24 -19.86 2.73
CA ILE A 228 6.88 -19.70 4.14
C ILE A 228 6.18 -20.95 4.67
N GLU A 229 5.24 -21.53 3.93
CA GLU A 229 4.53 -22.74 4.34
C GLU A 229 5.41 -24.00 4.38
N GLU A 230 6.34 -24.14 3.44
CA GLU A 230 7.20 -25.31 3.31
C GLU A 230 8.35 -25.33 4.33
N LYS A 231 8.94 -24.18 4.65
CA LYS A 231 10.09 -24.10 5.57
C LYS A 231 9.64 -24.04 7.02
N ASN A 232 10.38 -24.68 7.92
CA ASN A 232 10.11 -24.59 9.36
C ASN A 232 10.91 -23.49 10.06
N GLU A 233 11.91 -22.91 9.40
CA GLU A 233 12.76 -21.88 9.99
C GLU A 233 12.63 -20.54 9.25
N PRO A 234 12.40 -19.43 9.97
CA PRO A 234 12.24 -18.11 9.36
C PRO A 234 13.49 -17.65 8.59
N ARG A 235 14.70 -18.05 9.03
CA ARG A 235 15.96 -17.70 8.35
C ARG A 235 16.06 -18.30 6.96
N MET A 236 15.66 -19.55 6.81
CA MET A 236 15.67 -20.25 5.51
C MET A 236 14.76 -19.56 4.49
N VAL A 237 13.60 -19.06 4.94
CA VAL A 237 12.70 -18.25 4.11
C VAL A 237 13.39 -16.97 3.63
N ILE A 238 14.03 -16.25 4.55
CA ILE A 238 14.72 -14.99 4.25
C ILE A 238 15.88 -15.21 3.25
N GLU A 239 16.65 -16.28 3.43
CA GLU A 239 17.75 -16.64 2.52
C GLU A 239 17.25 -16.95 1.11
N GLU A 240 16.16 -17.71 0.99
CA GLU A 240 15.60 -18.05 -0.31
C GLU A 240 15.07 -16.82 -1.07
N ILE A 241 14.42 -15.88 -0.36
CA ILE A 241 13.99 -14.59 -0.92
C ILE A 241 15.18 -13.79 -1.45
N LYS A 242 16.27 -13.69 -0.67
CA LYS A 242 17.49 -12.96 -1.06
C LYS A 242 18.09 -13.49 -2.36
N ASN A 243 18.21 -14.82 -2.49
CA ASN A 243 18.85 -15.45 -3.64
C ASN A 243 18.16 -15.13 -4.97
N THR A 244 16.82 -15.03 -4.98
CA THR A 244 16.05 -14.70 -6.19
C THR A 244 16.26 -13.28 -6.71
N SER A 245 16.83 -12.39 -5.89
CA SER A 245 16.94 -10.97 -6.24
C SER A 245 18.24 -10.62 -6.96
N LEU A 246 19.30 -11.43 -6.82
CA LEU A 246 20.65 -11.09 -7.28
C LEU A 246 20.79 -11.03 -8.81
N GLU A 247 20.06 -11.87 -9.54
CA GLU A 247 20.09 -11.92 -11.01
C GLU A 247 19.61 -10.63 -11.69
N HIS A 248 18.89 -9.78 -10.94
CA HIS A 248 18.28 -8.56 -11.46
C HIS A 248 19.20 -7.32 -11.38
N LYS A 249 20.40 -7.44 -10.78
CA LYS A 249 21.26 -6.29 -10.44
C LYS A 249 21.59 -5.38 -11.62
N GLU A 250 22.05 -5.93 -12.75
CA GLU A 250 22.45 -5.13 -13.91
C GLU A 250 21.25 -4.37 -14.52
N LYS A 251 20.09 -5.03 -14.61
CA LYS A 251 18.87 -4.42 -15.12
C LYS A 251 18.36 -3.34 -14.18
N PHE A 252 18.43 -3.59 -12.88
CA PHE A 252 18.07 -2.62 -11.84
C PHE A 252 18.96 -1.37 -11.91
N GLU A 253 20.28 -1.55 -11.96
CA GLU A 253 21.24 -0.45 -12.06
C GLU A 253 21.01 0.40 -13.31
N ARG A 254 20.76 -0.24 -14.46
CA ARG A 254 20.42 0.47 -15.70
C ARG A 254 19.17 1.35 -15.57
N GLN A 255 18.15 0.87 -14.87
CA GLN A 255 16.90 1.63 -14.66
C GLN A 255 17.10 2.79 -13.70
N ILE A 256 17.84 2.59 -12.60
CA ILE A 256 18.20 3.66 -11.66
C ILE A 256 19.05 4.75 -12.36
N ASN A 257 19.95 4.35 -13.26
CA ASN A 257 20.83 5.28 -13.98
C ASN A 257 20.19 5.88 -15.26
N SER A 258 18.92 5.54 -15.54
CA SER A 258 18.20 6.01 -16.72
C SER A 258 18.10 7.53 -16.76
N LYS A 259 18.25 8.11 -17.96
CA LYS A 259 17.96 9.54 -18.17
C LYS A 259 16.48 9.88 -17.99
N GLU A 260 15.59 8.89 -18.10
CA GLU A 260 14.14 9.04 -17.92
C GLU A 260 13.67 8.76 -16.48
N PHE A 261 14.59 8.61 -15.52
CA PHE A 261 14.29 8.17 -14.15
C PHE A 261 13.12 8.93 -13.51
N TYR A 262 13.03 10.25 -13.67
CA TYR A 262 11.94 11.07 -13.13
C TYR A 262 10.54 10.59 -13.55
N HIS A 263 10.39 10.08 -14.78
CA HIS A 263 9.11 9.66 -15.33
C HIS A 263 8.69 8.26 -14.88
N GLU A 264 9.59 7.53 -14.21
CA GLU A 264 9.32 6.19 -13.73
C GLU A 264 8.41 6.20 -12.50
N SER A 265 7.45 5.28 -12.47
CA SER A 265 6.48 5.16 -11.36
C SER A 265 7.13 4.94 -9.99
N PHE A 266 8.36 4.41 -9.96
CA PHE A 266 9.14 4.14 -8.75
C PHE A 266 10.03 5.29 -8.30
N ALA A 267 10.17 6.37 -9.09
CA ALA A 267 11.15 7.44 -8.85
C ALA A 267 11.01 8.05 -7.45
N LYS A 268 9.77 8.39 -7.07
CA LYS A 268 9.45 8.97 -5.76
C LYS A 268 9.77 8.01 -4.62
N TYR A 269 9.43 6.73 -4.76
CA TYR A 269 9.71 5.71 -3.75
C TYR A 269 11.22 5.59 -3.51
N ILE A 270 12.02 5.52 -4.57
CA ILE A 270 13.48 5.39 -4.45
C ILE A 270 14.11 6.60 -3.77
N LEU A 271 13.70 7.82 -4.14
CA LEU A 271 14.18 9.03 -3.47
C LEU A 271 13.85 9.02 -1.97
N LEU A 272 12.63 8.62 -1.60
CA LEU A 272 12.20 8.51 -0.20
C LEU A 272 12.89 7.38 0.55
N ARG A 273 13.21 6.28 -0.13
CA ARG A 273 13.91 5.13 0.46
C ARG A 273 15.37 5.46 0.76
N VAL A 274 16.04 6.19 -0.14
CA VAL A 274 17.39 6.72 0.09
C VAL A 274 17.37 7.73 1.24
N ASP A 275 16.41 8.67 1.21
CA ASP A 275 16.25 9.64 2.29
C ASP A 275 16.07 8.95 3.66
N LEU A 276 15.21 7.92 3.71
CA LEU A 276 14.97 7.13 4.92
C LEU A 276 16.24 6.39 5.39
N ASP A 277 17.08 5.88 4.48
CA ASP A 277 18.33 5.17 4.84
C ASP A 277 19.36 6.09 5.47
N ARG A 278 19.31 7.39 5.16
CA ARG A 278 20.18 8.43 5.73
C ARG A 278 19.72 8.91 7.11
N TRP A 279 18.50 8.56 7.53
CA TRP A 279 18.00 8.89 8.84
C TRP A 279 18.43 7.85 9.88
N ASP A 280 18.78 8.35 11.06
CA ASP A 280 18.67 7.53 12.26
C ASP A 280 17.18 7.31 12.57
N HIS A 281 16.74 6.06 12.56
CA HIS A 281 15.32 5.71 12.66
C HIS A 281 14.70 6.08 14.01
N GLU A 282 15.50 6.26 15.06
CA GLU A 282 15.02 6.77 16.36
C GLU A 282 14.68 8.26 16.32
N ASN A 283 15.31 9.00 15.40
CA ASN A 283 15.19 10.45 15.25
C ASN A 283 14.46 10.85 13.95
N PHE A 284 13.89 9.89 13.23
CA PHE A 284 13.17 10.15 11.99
C PHE A 284 11.82 10.81 12.29
N PRO A 285 11.58 12.06 11.82
CA PRO A 285 10.36 12.80 12.17
C PRO A 285 9.11 12.30 11.41
N GLY A 286 9.26 11.36 10.48
CA GLY A 286 8.19 10.99 9.56
C GLY A 286 8.14 11.92 8.34
N TYR A 287 7.34 11.52 7.34
CA TYR A 287 7.03 12.37 6.20
C TYR A 287 5.62 12.93 6.33
N GLU A 288 5.51 14.24 6.43
CA GLU A 288 4.22 14.92 6.56
C GLU A 288 3.81 15.66 5.29
N GLY A 289 2.51 15.61 4.98
CA GLY A 289 1.90 16.35 3.89
C GLY A 289 2.29 15.86 2.50
N ILE A 290 2.01 16.69 1.48
CA ILE A 290 2.25 16.34 0.08
C ILE A 290 3.72 16.53 -0.26
N ILE A 291 4.43 15.41 -0.43
CA ILE A 291 5.80 15.35 -0.94
C ILE A 291 5.80 15.36 -2.47
N THR A 292 6.67 16.19 -3.04
CA THR A 292 6.90 16.33 -4.48
C THR A 292 8.37 16.11 -4.81
N ILE A 293 8.66 15.68 -6.03
CA ILE A 293 10.01 15.68 -6.58
C ILE A 293 10.26 17.06 -7.18
N GLU A 294 11.42 17.64 -6.91
CA GLU A 294 11.88 18.89 -7.51
C GLU A 294 13.12 18.65 -8.36
N HIS A 295 13.18 19.34 -9.50
CA HIS A 295 14.31 19.37 -10.40
C HIS A 295 15.22 20.55 -10.07
N VAL A 296 16.45 20.29 -9.65
CA VAL A 296 17.39 21.39 -9.34
C VAL A 296 17.72 22.16 -10.61
N LEU A 297 18.29 21.48 -11.62
CA LEU A 297 18.31 21.91 -13.03
C LEU A 297 16.88 21.80 -13.59
N PRO A 298 16.18 22.90 -13.90
CA PRO A 298 14.78 22.87 -14.31
C PRO A 298 14.55 22.15 -15.64
N GLN A 299 13.34 21.62 -15.84
CA GLN A 299 12.91 21.06 -17.13
C GLN A 299 12.78 22.13 -18.21
N GLU A 300 12.30 23.32 -17.84
CA GLU A 300 12.09 24.45 -18.75
C GLU A 300 12.81 25.69 -18.21
N PRO A 301 14.16 25.73 -18.28
CA PRO A 301 14.91 26.91 -17.86
C PRO A 301 14.65 28.09 -18.81
N ALA A 302 14.65 29.31 -18.28
CA ALA A 302 14.59 30.51 -19.12
C ALA A 302 15.86 30.67 -19.97
N GLU A 303 15.76 31.19 -21.18
CA GLU A 303 16.88 31.29 -22.13
C GLU A 303 18.07 32.09 -21.56
N GLU A 304 17.78 33.13 -20.77
CA GLU A 304 18.76 34.00 -20.13
C GLU A 304 19.29 33.49 -18.78
N SER A 305 18.77 32.36 -18.29
CA SER A 305 19.13 31.79 -16.98
C SER A 305 20.57 31.27 -16.92
N GLU A 306 21.08 31.04 -15.72
CA GLU A 306 22.39 30.41 -15.56
C GLU A 306 22.42 28.98 -16.13
N TRP A 307 21.28 28.29 -16.15
CA TRP A 307 21.14 26.93 -16.65
C TRP A 307 21.48 26.84 -18.15
N CYS A 308 21.02 27.79 -18.96
CA CYS A 308 21.30 27.81 -20.40
C CYS A 308 22.73 28.27 -20.73
N LYS A 309 23.42 28.92 -19.78
CA LYS A 309 24.83 29.34 -19.91
C LYS A 309 25.80 28.24 -19.46
N ASN A 310 25.45 27.53 -18.40
CA ASN A 310 26.31 26.55 -17.74
C ASN A 310 26.13 25.12 -18.30
N PHE A 311 25.01 24.86 -18.98
CA PHE A 311 24.71 23.57 -19.62
C PHE A 311 24.37 23.76 -21.09
N THR A 312 24.97 22.93 -21.94
CA THR A 312 24.53 22.75 -23.33
C THR A 312 23.14 22.13 -23.39
N GLU A 313 22.48 22.22 -24.55
CA GLU A 313 21.18 21.59 -24.75
C GLU A 313 21.22 20.06 -24.57
N ASP A 314 22.25 19.40 -25.11
CA ASP A 314 22.45 17.95 -24.96
C ASP A 314 22.66 17.55 -23.49
N GLU A 315 23.40 18.34 -22.72
CA GLU A 315 23.56 18.10 -21.29
C GLU A 315 22.25 18.28 -20.53
N ARG A 316 21.45 19.29 -20.86
CA ARG A 316 20.11 19.43 -20.23
C ARG A 316 19.22 18.25 -20.58
N ASN A 317 19.22 17.80 -21.83
CA ASN A 317 18.44 16.64 -22.28
C ASN A 317 18.87 15.33 -21.59
N GLU A 318 20.17 15.17 -21.27
CA GLU A 318 20.66 13.97 -20.59
C GLU A 318 20.45 14.00 -19.06
N TRP A 319 20.64 15.16 -18.41
CA TRP A 319 20.81 15.21 -16.95
C TRP A 319 19.59 15.65 -16.17
N THR A 320 18.65 16.37 -16.80
CA THR A 320 17.50 16.96 -16.09
C THR A 320 16.67 15.93 -15.35
N ASN A 321 16.35 14.81 -16.00
CA ASN A 321 15.43 13.80 -15.45
C ASN A 321 16.14 12.65 -14.71
N LYS A 322 17.48 12.71 -14.58
CA LYS A 322 18.25 11.72 -13.81
C LYS A 322 18.13 11.98 -12.31
N ILE A 323 18.20 10.91 -11.52
CA ILE A 323 18.10 10.97 -10.04
C ILE A 323 19.10 11.94 -9.39
N GLY A 324 20.30 12.09 -9.98
CA GLY A 324 21.33 13.04 -9.56
C GLY A 324 20.89 14.50 -9.58
N ASN A 325 19.84 14.84 -10.34
CA ASN A 325 19.24 16.18 -10.37
C ASN A 325 17.98 16.33 -9.51
N LEU A 326 17.47 15.22 -8.94
CA LEU A 326 16.20 15.19 -8.24
C LEU A 326 16.37 15.26 -6.73
N ILE A 327 15.48 16.01 -6.09
CA ILE A 327 15.37 16.15 -4.64
C ILE A 327 13.91 16.05 -4.19
N LEU A 328 13.69 15.94 -2.87
CA LEU A 328 12.36 15.90 -2.27
C LEU A 328 12.02 17.24 -1.62
N LEU A 329 10.80 17.74 -1.87
CA LEU A 329 10.29 18.96 -1.25
C LEU A 329 8.80 18.82 -0.93
N SER A 330 8.33 19.59 0.05
CA SER A 330 6.90 19.82 0.20
C SER A 330 6.37 20.61 -0.98
N ARG A 331 5.10 20.39 -1.34
CA ARG A 331 4.43 21.10 -2.44
C ARG A 331 4.58 22.62 -2.36
N ARG A 332 4.52 23.20 -1.15
CA ARG A 332 4.67 24.65 -0.92
C ARG A 332 6.09 25.14 -1.25
N LYS A 333 7.13 24.41 -0.84
CA LYS A 333 8.52 24.78 -1.12
C LYS A 333 8.83 24.64 -2.61
N ASN A 334 8.41 23.53 -3.23
CA ASN A 334 8.60 23.30 -4.65
C ASN A 334 7.97 24.42 -5.51
N SER A 335 6.70 24.77 -5.24
CA SER A 335 6.00 25.85 -5.95
C SER A 335 6.71 27.22 -5.86
N ARG A 336 7.54 27.45 -4.84
CA ARG A 336 8.31 28.70 -4.66
C ARG A 336 9.66 28.67 -5.35
N ALA A 337 10.27 27.50 -5.47
CA ALA A 337 11.56 27.33 -6.15
C ALA A 337 11.45 27.66 -7.65
N ARG A 338 10.35 27.27 -8.30
CA ARG A 338 10.09 27.52 -9.74
C ARG A 338 11.31 27.14 -10.61
N ASN A 339 11.44 27.75 -11.78
CA ASN A 339 12.59 27.55 -12.67
C ASN A 339 13.68 28.61 -12.45
N PHE A 340 13.82 29.12 -11.21
CA PHE A 340 14.86 30.11 -10.89
C PHE A 340 16.26 29.50 -10.92
N ASP A 341 17.27 30.37 -10.95
CA ASP A 341 18.68 30.01 -10.76
C ASP A 341 18.91 29.37 -9.38
N PHE A 342 19.95 28.55 -9.27
CA PHE A 342 20.26 27.68 -8.15
C PHE A 342 20.30 28.42 -6.81
N LYS A 343 20.96 29.57 -6.76
CA LYS A 343 21.05 30.38 -5.53
C LYS A 343 19.66 30.75 -4.99
N ARG A 344 18.75 31.18 -5.87
CA ARG A 344 17.37 31.53 -5.50
C ARG A 344 16.53 30.30 -5.17
N LYS A 345 16.78 29.15 -5.82
CA LYS A 345 16.19 27.88 -5.43
C LYS A 345 16.62 27.46 -4.02
N LYS A 346 17.91 27.54 -3.67
CA LYS A 346 18.40 27.29 -2.30
C LYS A 346 17.74 28.19 -1.26
N GLU A 347 17.50 29.47 -1.58
CA GLU A 347 16.74 30.38 -0.71
C GLU A 347 15.31 29.85 -0.42
N ALA A 348 14.63 29.36 -1.45
CA ALA A 348 13.30 28.75 -1.31
C ALA A 348 13.34 27.41 -0.56
N TYR A 349 14.42 26.63 -0.72
CA TYR A 349 14.60 25.34 -0.06
C TYR A 349 14.79 25.50 1.45
N PHE A 350 15.71 26.35 1.89
CA PHE A 350 16.22 26.32 3.27
C PHE A 350 15.76 27.48 4.16
N PHE A 351 15.57 28.67 3.61
CA PHE A 351 15.37 29.88 4.42
C PHE A 351 13.90 30.21 4.62
N ARG A 352 13.06 29.94 3.61
CA ARG A 352 11.61 30.17 3.70
C ARG A 352 10.91 28.92 4.22
N ASP A 353 10.22 29.05 5.34
CA ASP A 353 9.48 27.97 6.02
C ASP A 353 10.35 26.85 6.65
N GLY A 354 11.56 27.18 7.09
CA GLY A 354 12.47 26.25 7.80
C GLY A 354 13.17 25.24 6.89
N VAL A 355 14.02 24.40 7.47
CA VAL A 355 14.82 23.39 6.75
C VAL A 355 13.89 22.24 6.29
N PRO A 356 14.00 21.74 5.04
CA PRO A 356 13.19 20.61 4.58
C PRO A 356 13.53 19.34 5.37
N PRO A 357 12.54 18.48 5.70
CA PRO A 357 12.76 17.27 6.52
C PRO A 357 13.39 16.11 5.72
N PHE A 358 14.05 16.40 4.60
CA PHE A 358 14.65 15.41 3.70
C PHE A 358 16.16 15.55 3.71
N ARG A 359 16.88 14.55 4.20
CA ARG A 359 18.35 14.45 4.17
C ARG A 359 18.92 14.54 2.76
N ILE A 360 18.23 13.96 1.77
CA ILE A 360 18.62 14.05 0.35
C ILE A 360 18.55 15.48 -0.20
N THR A 361 17.74 16.34 0.42
CA THR A 361 17.65 17.76 0.06
C THR A 361 18.60 18.60 0.91
N GLN A 362 18.75 18.29 2.21
CA GLN A 362 19.68 18.98 3.10
C GLN A 362 21.13 18.94 2.62
N GLU A 363 21.56 17.87 1.93
CA GLU A 363 22.91 17.81 1.36
C GLU A 363 23.18 18.96 0.34
N LEU A 364 22.14 19.56 -0.24
CA LEU A 364 22.31 20.70 -1.16
C LEU A 364 22.83 21.97 -0.49
N GLU A 365 22.79 22.06 0.85
CA GLU A 365 23.38 23.18 1.59
C GLU A 365 24.87 23.33 1.31
N GLU A 366 25.59 22.21 1.12
CA GLU A 366 27.05 22.16 0.91
C GLU A 366 27.49 22.60 -0.48
N TYR A 367 26.57 22.68 -1.46
CA TYR A 367 26.92 23.03 -2.84
C TYR A 367 26.72 24.53 -3.08
N GLU A 368 27.77 25.23 -3.50
CA GLU A 368 27.69 26.65 -3.86
C GLU A 368 27.10 26.88 -5.25
N GLU A 369 27.42 25.98 -6.19
CA GLU A 369 26.96 26.00 -7.57
C GLU A 369 26.40 24.63 -7.99
N TRP A 370 25.56 24.64 -9.03
CA TRP A 370 25.01 23.41 -9.61
C TRP A 370 25.53 23.23 -11.03
N SER A 371 26.73 22.65 -11.13
CA SER A 371 27.43 22.41 -12.38
C SER A 371 27.32 20.94 -12.82
N LEU A 372 27.72 20.64 -14.07
CA LEU A 372 27.70 19.28 -14.60
C LEU A 372 28.58 18.31 -13.79
N SER A 373 29.71 18.77 -13.26
CA SER A 373 30.60 17.96 -12.42
C SER A 373 29.92 17.57 -11.11
N VAL A 374 29.21 18.50 -10.48
CA VAL A 374 28.38 18.27 -9.29
C VAL A 374 27.28 17.25 -9.59
N LEU A 375 26.54 17.42 -10.69
CA LEU A 375 25.48 16.50 -11.11
C LEU A 375 26.00 15.07 -11.36
N LYS A 376 27.12 14.93 -12.07
CA LYS A 376 27.77 13.63 -12.32
C LYS A 376 28.19 12.96 -11.01
N SER A 377 28.86 13.71 -10.13
CA SER A 377 29.32 13.20 -8.84
C SER A 377 28.15 12.74 -7.96
N ARG A 378 27.08 13.55 -7.90
CA ARG A 378 25.87 13.21 -7.14
C ARG A 378 25.13 12.00 -7.72
N GLN A 379 25.01 11.92 -9.05
CA GLN A 379 24.44 10.75 -9.74
C GLN A 379 25.17 9.46 -9.35
N GLU A 380 26.49 9.45 -9.45
CA GLU A 380 27.31 8.29 -9.09
C GLU A 380 27.16 7.92 -7.61
N LYS A 381 27.18 8.91 -6.72
CA LYS A 381 26.98 8.71 -5.27
C LYS A 381 25.63 8.06 -4.98
N LEU A 382 24.55 8.61 -5.52
CA LEU A 382 23.20 8.10 -5.30
C LEU A 382 22.99 6.70 -5.89
N VAL A 383 23.47 6.46 -7.12
CA VAL A 383 23.38 5.13 -7.73
C VAL A 383 24.13 4.11 -6.87
N LYS A 384 25.35 4.40 -6.41
CA LYS A 384 26.10 3.51 -5.50
C LYS A 384 25.36 3.26 -4.20
N GLU A 385 24.81 4.29 -3.57
CA GLU A 385 24.03 4.18 -2.33
C GLU A 385 22.80 3.29 -2.52
N ILE A 386 22.04 3.48 -3.60
CA ILE A 386 20.89 2.66 -3.95
C ILE A 386 21.30 1.20 -4.19
N ILE A 387 22.36 0.96 -4.97
CA ILE A 387 22.85 -0.40 -5.20
C ILE A 387 23.28 -1.08 -3.89
N LYS A 388 23.91 -0.34 -2.98
CA LYS A 388 24.26 -0.86 -1.65
C LYS A 388 23.01 -1.18 -0.82
N ILE A 389 21.99 -0.32 -0.82
CA ILE A 389 20.72 -0.57 -0.11
C ILE A 389 20.11 -1.90 -0.57
N TYR A 390 20.00 -2.12 -1.88
CA TYR A 390 19.29 -3.28 -2.43
C TYR A 390 20.15 -4.55 -2.47
N PHE A 391 21.43 -4.45 -2.86
CA PHE A 391 22.30 -5.60 -3.12
C PHE A 391 23.44 -5.79 -2.10
N GLY A 392 23.66 -4.84 -1.19
CA GLY A 392 24.66 -4.95 -0.13
C GLY A 392 26.13 -4.84 -0.59
N THR A 393 26.37 -4.50 -1.86
CA THR A 393 27.71 -4.35 -2.46
C THR A 393 28.15 -2.91 -2.55
#